data_AF-A0A7X1K8Z4-F1
#
_entry.id   AF-A0A7X1K8Z4-F1
#
_cell.length_a   1.000
_cell.length_b   1.000
_cell.length_c   1.000
_cell.angle_alpha   90.00
_cell.angle_beta   90.00
_cell.angle_gamma   90.00
#
_symmetry.space_group_name_H-M   'P 1'
#
loop_
_entity.id
_entity.type
_entity.pdbx_description
1 polymer ?
#
loop_
_entity_poly.entity_id
_entity_poly.type
_entity_poly.pdbx_seq_one_letter_code
_entity_poly.pdbx_strand_id
1 'polypeptide(L)'
;MRGKAINTITWAVKLRKLSVRPLFYASALSAGVLLCAFSAHADERDQLKSIQADIAAKERAVRQQQQQRSTLLAQLKAQEQAIAVAARQLRETQNSLAQLNAQITEMNAALAKLEKQRAAQERSLAAQLDAAFRQGEHTGIQLILSGEESQRGQRLQAYFGYLNQARQETIAQLKQTREEVDSQKAELEDKQSEQQTLLYEQRAQQAKLEQARNERKKTLSGLESSIQQGQQQLGEMRANESRLRNSIARAEAAAKARAEREAREAQAVRDKQKDASRKGSTYKPTESEKSLMSRTGGLGSPRGQAFWPVRGPTLHRYGEQLQGELRWKGMVIGASEGTEVKAIADGRVILADWLQGYGLVVVVEHGKGDMSLYGYNQSALVSVGTQVRAGQPIALVGSSGGQGRPALYFEIRRQGQAVNPQPWLGR
;
A
#
# COMPACT_ATOMS: atom_id res chain seq x y z
N MET A 1 -42.37 4.32 46.34
CA MET A 1 -42.07 4.32 47.80
C MET A 1 -40.56 4.28 48.00
N ARG A 2 -40.01 5.21 48.82
CA ARG A 2 -38.64 5.25 49.42
C ARG A 2 -37.48 5.40 48.41
N GLY A 3 -36.58 6.39 48.43
CA GLY A 3 -36.22 7.43 49.40
C GLY A 3 -34.72 7.34 49.75
N LYS A 4 -34.03 8.50 49.80
CA LYS A 4 -32.66 8.80 50.34
C LYS A 4 -31.47 8.61 49.36
N ALA A 5 -30.42 9.42 49.35
CA ALA A 5 -30.03 10.60 50.14
C ALA A 5 -29.02 11.48 49.36
N ILE A 6 -29.04 12.77 49.68
CA ILE A 6 -28.14 13.84 49.23
C ILE A 6 -26.91 13.86 50.15
N ASN A 7 -25.70 14.03 49.62
CA ASN A 7 -24.55 14.46 50.41
C ASN A 7 -23.67 15.42 49.60
N THR A 8 -23.72 16.69 50.01
CA THR A 8 -22.84 17.79 49.62
C THR A 8 -21.66 17.86 50.59
N ILE A 9 -20.43 17.94 50.07
CA ILE A 9 -19.23 18.19 50.88
C ILE A 9 -18.68 19.58 50.51
N THR A 10 -18.92 20.52 51.43
CA THR A 10 -18.24 21.80 51.57
C THR A 10 -16.95 21.61 52.37
N TRP A 11 -15.83 22.17 51.90
CA TRP A 11 -14.62 22.32 52.72
C TRP A 11 -14.35 23.81 52.98
N ALA A 12 -14.27 24.10 54.29
CA ALA A 12 -14.05 25.40 54.88
C ALA A 12 -12.55 25.74 54.95
N VAL A 13 -12.18 26.96 54.59
CA VAL A 13 -10.85 27.52 54.86
C VAL A 13 -10.95 28.42 56.10
N LYS A 14 -10.09 28.12 57.09
CA LYS A 14 -10.05 28.71 58.43
C LYS A 14 -9.14 29.95 58.44
N LEU A 15 -9.64 31.03 59.03
CA LEU A 15 -8.95 32.29 59.33
C LEU A 15 -8.32 32.27 60.75
N ARG A 16 -7.41 33.24 60.98
CA ARG A 16 -6.84 33.80 62.26
C ARG A 16 -5.40 33.34 62.60
N LYS A 17 -4.48 34.16 63.11
CA LYS A 17 -4.44 35.52 63.74
C LYS A 17 -2.96 36.01 63.69
N LEU A 18 -2.65 37.25 63.33
CA LEU A 18 -2.35 38.41 64.21
C LEU A 18 -1.36 38.17 65.38
N SER A 19 -0.19 38.83 65.32
CA SER A 19 0.39 39.55 66.46
C SER A 19 1.19 40.77 65.96
N VAL A 20 1.26 41.80 66.78
CA VAL A 20 1.59 43.20 66.46
C VAL A 20 2.61 43.69 67.51
N ARG A 21 3.40 44.72 67.14
CA ARG A 21 3.96 45.84 67.95
C ARG A 21 5.51 45.83 68.20
N PRO A 22 6.15 46.99 68.51
CA PRO A 22 6.61 47.99 67.52
C PRO A 22 7.96 48.72 67.91
N LEU A 23 8.30 49.77 67.15
CA LEU A 23 8.98 51.02 67.56
C LEU A 23 10.46 50.97 68.03
N PHE A 24 11.34 51.70 67.32
CA PHE A 24 11.96 52.95 67.82
C PHE A 24 12.52 53.79 66.66
N TYR A 25 12.19 55.08 66.71
CA TYR A 25 12.73 56.17 65.87
C TYR A 25 14.10 56.62 66.40
N ALA A 26 15.01 57.00 65.51
CA ALA A 26 15.98 58.07 65.77
C ALA A 26 16.46 58.69 64.44
N SER A 27 16.09 59.96 64.27
CA SER A 27 16.50 60.89 63.22
C SER A 27 17.85 61.54 63.56
N ALA A 28 18.71 61.78 62.56
CA ALA A 28 19.67 62.89 62.59
C ALA A 28 20.02 63.35 61.17
N LEU A 29 19.81 64.66 60.95
CA LEU A 29 20.17 65.44 59.77
C LEU A 29 21.68 65.55 59.56
N SER A 30 22.14 65.66 58.31
CA SER A 30 23.07 66.73 57.87
C SER A 30 23.42 66.63 56.39
N ALA A 31 23.52 67.82 55.77
CA ALA A 31 23.79 68.08 54.36
C ALA A 31 25.29 67.98 54.00
N GLY A 32 25.62 67.71 52.72
CA GLY A 32 27.01 67.79 52.25
C GLY A 32 27.29 67.20 50.86
N VAL A 33 27.04 68.04 49.84
CA VAL A 33 27.56 68.10 48.46
C VAL A 33 28.86 67.32 48.10
N LEU A 34 28.82 66.69 46.89
CA LEU A 34 29.90 66.29 45.97
C LEU A 34 31.04 65.35 46.45
N LEU A 35 31.01 64.09 46.02
CA LEU A 35 32.04 63.40 45.20
C LEU A 35 31.79 61.88 45.16
N CYS A 36 32.20 61.25 44.05
CA CYS A 36 32.24 59.80 43.77
C CYS A 36 30.96 59.17 43.19
N ALA A 37 30.74 59.43 41.91
CA ALA A 37 30.07 58.51 41.00
C ALA A 37 30.96 57.27 40.77
N PHE A 38 30.79 56.21 41.55
CA PHE A 38 31.35 54.87 41.24
C PHE A 38 30.57 53.79 42.01
N SER A 39 29.39 53.40 41.53
CA SER A 39 28.71 52.14 41.91
C SER A 39 27.52 51.77 40.99
N ALA A 40 27.57 52.10 39.69
CA ALA A 40 26.53 51.67 38.73
C ALA A 40 27.03 50.70 37.64
N HIS A 41 28.35 50.51 37.51
CA HIS A 41 28.94 49.70 36.42
C HIS A 41 29.25 48.23 36.78
N ALA A 42 29.03 47.81 38.04
CA ALA A 42 29.20 46.42 38.44
C ALA A 42 27.96 45.56 38.07
N ASP A 43 26.76 46.12 38.25
CA ASP A 43 25.48 45.43 38.02
C ASP A 43 25.23 45.14 36.53
N GLU A 44 25.55 46.09 35.63
CA GLU A 44 25.44 45.88 34.17
C GLU A 44 26.38 44.78 33.64
N ARG A 45 27.57 44.63 34.23
CA ARG A 45 28.53 43.58 33.83
C ARG A 45 28.07 42.20 34.25
N ASP A 46 27.44 42.07 35.41
CA ASP A 46 26.92 40.79 35.88
C ASP A 46 25.57 40.43 35.22
N GLN A 47 24.76 41.44 34.84
CA GLN A 47 23.60 41.26 33.95
C GLN A 47 23.99 40.83 32.52
N LEU A 48 25.06 41.40 31.95
CA LEU A 48 25.56 40.95 30.65
C LEU A 48 26.07 39.51 30.69
N LYS A 49 26.74 39.09 31.77
CA LYS A 49 27.16 37.70 31.97
C LYS A 49 25.96 36.75 32.14
N SER A 50 24.92 37.15 32.88
CA SER A 50 23.72 36.32 33.03
C SER A 50 22.95 36.19 31.71
N ILE A 51 22.82 37.26 30.94
CA ILE A 51 22.22 37.23 29.60
C ILE A 51 23.04 36.34 28.66
N GLN A 52 24.38 36.41 28.67
CA GLN A 52 25.23 35.53 27.87
C GLN A 52 25.10 34.06 28.29
N ALA A 53 25.00 33.78 29.59
CA ALA A 53 24.76 32.44 30.11
C ALA A 53 23.37 31.91 29.70
N ASP A 54 22.35 32.76 29.73
CA ASP A 54 20.98 32.44 29.30
C ASP A 54 20.90 32.19 27.80
N ILE A 55 21.60 32.98 26.98
CA ILE A 55 21.72 32.74 25.53
C ILE A 55 22.40 31.40 25.29
N ALA A 56 23.54 31.13 25.93
CA ALA A 56 24.24 29.86 25.78
C ALA A 56 23.40 28.65 26.25
N ALA A 57 22.64 28.81 27.34
CA ALA A 57 21.71 27.79 27.83
C ALA A 57 20.55 27.57 26.85
N LYS A 58 19.96 28.63 26.31
CA LYS A 58 18.91 28.54 25.27
C LYS A 58 19.44 27.92 23.98
N GLU A 59 20.64 28.29 23.52
CA GLU A 59 21.27 27.67 22.35
C GLU A 59 21.52 26.18 22.55
N ARG A 60 22.02 25.77 23.73
CA ARG A 60 22.19 24.36 24.09
C ARG A 60 20.86 23.61 24.12
N ALA A 61 19.82 24.21 24.70
CA ALA A 61 18.48 23.63 24.74
C ALA A 61 17.90 23.45 23.33
N VAL A 62 18.04 24.45 22.45
CA VAL A 62 17.60 24.36 21.04
C VAL A 62 18.36 23.26 20.30
N ARG A 63 19.69 23.16 20.47
CA ARG A 63 20.48 22.08 19.86
C ARG A 63 20.05 20.71 20.36
N GLN A 64 19.80 20.56 21.66
CA GLN A 64 19.33 19.31 22.25
C GLN A 64 17.94 18.91 21.72
N GLN A 65 17.02 19.87 21.61
CA GLN A 65 15.70 19.66 21.00
C GLN A 65 15.81 19.25 19.53
N GLN A 66 16.68 19.90 18.75
CA GLN A 66 16.93 19.55 17.35
C GLN A 66 17.49 18.12 17.20
N GLN A 67 18.42 17.72 18.08
CA GLN A 67 18.95 16.36 18.10
C GLN A 67 17.86 15.33 18.43
N GLN A 68 17.08 15.56 19.50
CA GLN A 68 15.97 14.69 19.88
C GLN A 68 14.96 14.53 18.74
N ARG A 69 14.59 15.65 18.10
CA ARG A 69 13.70 15.65 16.93
C ARG A 69 14.27 14.85 15.77
N SER A 70 15.56 15.00 15.47
CA SER A 70 16.20 14.23 14.39
C SER A 70 16.16 12.73 14.66
N THR A 71 16.36 12.31 15.90
CA THR A 71 16.26 10.90 16.32
C THR A 71 14.84 10.38 16.18
N LEU A 72 13.83 11.14 16.64
CA LEU A 72 12.42 10.77 16.49
C LEU A 72 11.99 10.68 15.02
N LEU A 73 12.48 11.57 14.16
CA LEU A 73 12.22 11.52 12.71
C LEU A 73 12.88 10.30 12.06
N ALA A 74 14.09 9.92 12.48
CA ALA A 74 14.75 8.70 12.01
C ALA A 74 13.98 7.44 12.45
N GLN A 75 13.49 7.40 13.69
CA GLN A 75 12.62 6.33 14.18
C GLN A 75 11.31 6.26 13.39
N LEU A 76 10.66 7.40 13.16
CA LEU A 76 9.43 7.48 12.37
C LEU A 76 9.65 6.93 10.95
N LYS A 77 10.76 7.32 10.30
CA LYS A 77 11.14 6.78 8.98
C LYS A 77 11.26 5.25 9.02
N ALA A 78 12.01 4.70 9.98
CA ALA A 78 12.22 3.26 10.10
C ALA A 78 10.89 2.50 10.35
N GLN A 79 10.04 3.02 11.22
CA GLN A 79 8.72 2.46 11.51
C GLN A 79 7.81 2.50 10.28
N GLU A 80 7.76 3.62 9.55
CA GLU A 80 6.95 3.75 8.33
C GLU A 80 7.46 2.88 7.19
N GLN A 81 8.77 2.67 7.08
CA GLN A 81 9.35 1.69 6.15
C GLN A 81 8.97 0.25 6.52
N ALA A 82 8.98 -0.10 7.81
CA ALA A 82 8.54 -1.42 8.28
C ALA A 82 7.04 -1.65 8.01
N ILE A 83 6.19 -0.63 8.24
CA ILE A 83 4.76 -0.63 7.88
C ILE A 83 4.59 -0.84 6.38
N ALA A 84 5.37 -0.14 5.55
CA ALA A 84 5.28 -0.24 4.10
C ALA A 84 5.58 -1.66 3.60
N VAL A 85 6.63 -2.29 4.12
CA VAL A 85 7.00 -3.67 3.77
C VAL A 85 5.92 -4.66 4.25
N ALA A 86 5.49 -4.56 5.50
CA ALA A 86 4.49 -5.46 6.07
C ALA A 86 3.14 -5.35 5.33
N ALA A 87 2.70 -4.13 5.00
CA ALA A 87 1.46 -3.93 4.24
C ALA A 87 1.53 -4.47 2.81
N ARG A 88 2.71 -4.40 2.16
CA ARG A 88 2.92 -4.99 0.84
C ARG A 88 2.84 -6.51 0.90
N GLN A 89 3.56 -7.12 1.84
CA GLN A 89 3.56 -8.57 2.05
C GLN A 89 2.15 -9.08 2.35
N LEU A 90 1.41 -8.40 3.23
CA LEU A 90 0.03 -8.77 3.58
C LEU A 90 -0.88 -8.79 2.35
N ARG A 91 -0.72 -7.81 1.45
CA ARG A 91 -1.47 -7.74 0.19
C ARG A 91 -1.08 -8.85 -0.78
N GLU A 92 0.22 -9.14 -0.91
CA GLU A 92 0.72 -10.24 -1.74
C GLU A 92 0.17 -11.59 -1.23
N THR A 93 0.27 -11.86 0.07
CA THR A 93 -0.31 -13.06 0.72
C THR A 93 -1.83 -13.13 0.54
N GLN A 94 -2.56 -12.01 0.66
CA GLN A 94 -4.01 -11.98 0.47
C GLN A 94 -4.43 -12.30 -0.98
N ASN A 95 -3.65 -11.83 -1.96
CA ASN A 95 -3.89 -12.17 -3.37
C ASN A 95 -3.63 -13.66 -3.64
N SER A 96 -2.54 -14.22 -3.10
CA SER A 96 -2.23 -15.64 -3.21
C SER A 96 -3.32 -16.50 -2.56
N LEU A 97 -3.80 -16.13 -1.37
CA LEU A 97 -4.92 -16.79 -0.70
C LEU A 97 -6.21 -16.73 -1.54
N ALA A 98 -6.51 -15.59 -2.18
CA ALA A 98 -7.69 -15.48 -3.05
C ALA A 98 -7.61 -16.41 -4.26
N GLN A 99 -6.44 -16.51 -4.90
CA GLN A 99 -6.20 -17.44 -6.01
C GLN A 99 -6.29 -18.90 -5.56
N LEU A 100 -5.65 -19.24 -4.44
CA LEU A 100 -5.66 -20.58 -3.87
C LEU A 100 -7.07 -21.02 -3.47
N ASN A 101 -7.87 -20.11 -2.88
CA ASN A 101 -9.27 -20.38 -2.56
C ASN A 101 -10.12 -20.65 -3.80
N ALA A 102 -9.86 -19.92 -4.90
CA ALA A 102 -10.54 -20.17 -6.16
C ALA A 102 -10.20 -21.56 -6.72
N GLN A 103 -8.91 -21.95 -6.69
CA GLN A 103 -8.45 -23.28 -7.10
C GLN A 103 -9.07 -24.40 -6.24
N ILE A 104 -9.06 -24.24 -4.91
CA ILE A 104 -9.70 -25.19 -3.98
C ILE A 104 -11.20 -25.33 -4.29
N THR A 105 -11.88 -24.23 -4.61
CA THR A 105 -13.32 -24.26 -4.95
C THR A 105 -13.55 -25.03 -6.26
N GLU A 106 -12.72 -24.79 -7.27
CA GLU A 106 -12.77 -25.49 -8.56
C GLU A 106 -12.49 -26.99 -8.39
N MET A 107 -11.46 -27.36 -7.64
CA MET A 107 -11.10 -28.75 -7.33
C MET A 107 -12.22 -29.48 -6.58
N ASN A 108 -12.83 -28.85 -5.57
CA ASN A 108 -13.96 -29.44 -4.86
C ASN A 108 -15.15 -29.71 -5.79
N ALA A 109 -15.44 -28.80 -6.74
CA ALA A 109 -16.50 -28.99 -7.72
C ALA A 109 -16.17 -30.12 -8.71
N ALA A 110 -14.92 -30.21 -9.17
CA ALA A 110 -14.44 -31.29 -10.03
C ALA A 110 -14.51 -32.66 -9.34
N LEU A 111 -14.04 -32.74 -8.09
CA LEU A 111 -14.13 -33.94 -7.26
C LEU A 111 -15.58 -34.38 -7.03
N ALA A 112 -16.50 -33.45 -6.74
CA ALA A 112 -17.90 -33.78 -6.57
C ALA A 112 -18.53 -34.37 -7.84
N LYS A 113 -18.11 -33.90 -9.02
CA LYS A 113 -18.54 -34.45 -10.32
C LYS A 113 -17.97 -35.86 -10.55
N LEU A 114 -16.68 -36.06 -10.30
CA LEU A 114 -16.03 -37.36 -10.44
C LEU A 114 -16.60 -38.39 -9.46
N GLU A 115 -16.83 -38.01 -8.20
CA GLU A 115 -17.47 -38.88 -7.20
C GLU A 115 -18.88 -39.30 -7.62
N LYS A 116 -19.65 -38.38 -8.23
CA LYS A 116 -20.96 -38.72 -8.79
C LYS A 116 -20.85 -39.68 -9.98
N GLN A 117 -19.88 -39.49 -10.86
CA GLN A 117 -19.62 -40.39 -11.99
C GLN A 117 -19.18 -41.78 -11.51
N ARG A 118 -18.25 -41.84 -10.56
CA ARG A 118 -17.78 -43.05 -9.90
C ARG A 118 -18.94 -43.82 -9.28
N ALA A 119 -19.79 -43.17 -8.48
CA ALA A 119 -20.95 -43.80 -7.86
C ALA A 119 -21.95 -44.35 -8.89
N ALA A 120 -22.15 -43.66 -10.02
CA ALA A 120 -23.00 -44.12 -11.11
C ALA A 120 -22.41 -45.34 -11.84
N GLN A 121 -21.11 -45.33 -12.14
CA GLN A 121 -20.37 -46.45 -12.74
C GLN A 121 -20.35 -47.67 -11.81
N GLU A 122 -20.10 -47.48 -10.52
CA GLU A 122 -20.14 -48.54 -9.50
C GLU A 122 -21.52 -49.19 -9.43
N ARG A 123 -22.59 -48.39 -9.40
CA ARG A 123 -23.97 -48.90 -9.38
C ARG A 123 -24.32 -49.66 -10.66
N SER A 124 -23.92 -49.15 -11.82
CA SER A 124 -24.14 -49.81 -13.12
C SER A 124 -23.41 -51.15 -13.20
N LEU A 125 -22.13 -51.18 -12.82
CA LEU A 125 -21.32 -52.39 -12.81
C LEU A 125 -21.86 -53.42 -11.81
N ALA A 126 -22.25 -52.98 -10.61
CA ALA A 126 -22.86 -53.85 -9.61
C ALA A 126 -24.16 -54.50 -10.11
N ALA A 127 -25.02 -53.74 -10.81
CA ALA A 127 -26.24 -54.27 -11.42
C ALA A 127 -25.95 -55.28 -12.54
N GLN A 128 -24.91 -55.05 -13.35
CA GLN A 128 -24.48 -56.00 -14.38
C GLN A 128 -23.94 -57.31 -13.78
N LEU A 129 -23.18 -57.21 -12.68
CA LEU A 129 -22.66 -58.37 -11.95
C LEU A 129 -23.77 -59.16 -11.25
N ASP A 130 -24.74 -58.48 -10.62
CA ASP A 130 -25.91 -59.12 -10.00
C ASP A 130 -26.77 -59.86 -11.05
N ALA A 131 -27.04 -59.23 -12.20
CA ALA A 131 -27.77 -59.87 -13.29
C ALA A 131 -27.03 -61.10 -13.85
N ALA A 132 -25.71 -61.02 -14.00
CA ALA A 132 -24.88 -62.15 -14.42
C ALA A 132 -24.89 -63.28 -13.39
N PHE A 133 -24.80 -62.95 -12.09
CA PHE A 133 -24.86 -63.92 -11.00
C PHE A 133 -26.22 -64.64 -10.94
N ARG A 134 -27.33 -63.89 -11.04
CA ARG A 134 -28.69 -64.47 -11.05
C ARG A 134 -28.97 -65.33 -12.27
N GLN A 135 -28.33 -65.05 -13.41
CA GLN A 135 -28.39 -65.91 -14.58
C GLN A 135 -27.68 -67.26 -14.38
N GLY A 136 -26.82 -67.39 -13.35
CA GLY A 136 -26.05 -68.59 -13.03
C GLY A 136 -24.82 -68.76 -13.93
N GLU A 137 -23.65 -69.05 -13.33
CA GLU A 137 -22.35 -69.14 -14.03
C GLU A 137 -22.32 -70.13 -15.20
N HIS A 138 -23.22 -71.12 -15.22
CA HIS A 138 -23.21 -72.20 -16.20
C HIS A 138 -24.21 -72.01 -17.35
N THR A 139 -25.21 -71.15 -17.22
CA THR A 139 -26.32 -71.09 -18.19
C THR A 139 -25.90 -70.38 -19.48
N GLY A 140 -25.06 -69.35 -19.39
CA GLY A 140 -24.53 -68.64 -20.56
C GLY A 140 -23.56 -69.49 -21.37
N ILE A 141 -22.67 -70.23 -20.70
CA ILE A 141 -21.70 -71.12 -21.35
C ILE A 141 -22.43 -72.36 -21.91
N GLN A 142 -23.40 -72.92 -21.19
CA GLN A 142 -24.24 -74.00 -21.71
C GLN A 142 -25.09 -73.55 -22.90
N LEU A 143 -25.64 -72.33 -22.94
CA LEU A 143 -26.37 -71.82 -24.11
C LEU A 143 -25.46 -71.67 -25.34
N ILE A 144 -24.21 -71.23 -25.13
CA ILE A 144 -23.22 -71.10 -26.19
C ILE A 144 -22.79 -72.48 -26.71
N LEU A 145 -22.63 -73.47 -25.82
CA LEU A 145 -22.21 -74.84 -26.16
C LEU A 145 -23.35 -75.73 -26.69
N SER A 146 -24.61 -75.45 -26.33
CA SER A 146 -25.79 -76.21 -26.78
C SER A 146 -26.50 -75.59 -28.01
N GLY A 147 -26.12 -74.36 -28.40
CA GLY A 147 -26.61 -73.74 -29.61
C GLY A 147 -25.96 -74.36 -30.85
N GLU A 148 -26.69 -75.23 -31.55
CA GLU A 148 -26.30 -75.86 -32.82
C GLU A 148 -25.66 -74.89 -33.84
N GLU A 149 -24.79 -75.43 -34.70
CA GLU A 149 -24.04 -74.82 -35.82
C GLU A 149 -24.91 -74.10 -36.88
N SER A 150 -25.70 -73.12 -36.45
CA SER A 150 -26.54 -72.28 -37.30
C SER A 150 -26.03 -70.83 -37.33
N GLN A 151 -26.45 -70.06 -38.33
CA GLN A 151 -26.16 -68.63 -38.44
C GLN A 151 -26.56 -67.83 -37.19
N ARG A 152 -27.50 -68.33 -36.37
CA ARG A 152 -27.92 -67.70 -35.11
C ARG A 152 -26.87 -67.85 -34.02
N GLY A 153 -26.21 -69.00 -33.93
CA GLY A 153 -25.11 -69.26 -32.98
C GLY A 153 -23.91 -68.34 -33.21
N GLN A 154 -23.52 -68.15 -34.47
CA GLN A 154 -22.44 -67.22 -34.86
C GLN A 154 -22.73 -65.77 -34.42
N ARG A 155 -23.97 -65.29 -34.61
CA ARG A 155 -24.37 -63.95 -34.14
C ARG A 155 -24.38 -63.85 -32.63
N LEU A 156 -24.84 -64.89 -31.92
CA LEU A 156 -24.82 -64.93 -30.45
C LEU A 156 -23.38 -64.82 -29.92
N GLN A 157 -22.42 -65.54 -30.50
CA GLN A 157 -21.01 -65.43 -30.11
C GLN A 157 -20.46 -64.01 -30.32
N ALA A 158 -20.76 -63.38 -31.46
CA ALA A 158 -20.38 -61.99 -31.71
C ALA A 158 -20.99 -61.03 -30.66
N TYR A 159 -22.27 -61.19 -30.32
CA TYR A 159 -22.94 -60.39 -29.29
C TYR A 159 -22.32 -60.55 -27.91
N PHE A 160 -21.92 -61.77 -27.53
CA PHE A 160 -21.18 -62.01 -26.30
C PHE A 160 -19.80 -61.33 -26.31
N GLY A 161 -19.12 -61.31 -27.46
CA GLY A 161 -17.89 -60.56 -27.65
C GLY A 161 -18.07 -59.06 -27.37
N TYR A 162 -19.05 -58.43 -28.01
CA TYR A 162 -19.37 -57.02 -27.77
C TYR A 162 -19.79 -56.72 -26.32
N LEU A 163 -20.55 -57.63 -25.70
CA LEU A 163 -20.97 -57.48 -24.30
C LEU A 163 -19.77 -57.52 -23.34
N ASN A 164 -18.85 -58.48 -23.54
CA ASN A 164 -17.64 -58.59 -22.71
C ASN A 164 -16.69 -57.41 -22.94
N GLN A 165 -16.57 -56.94 -24.18
CA GLN A 165 -15.81 -55.74 -24.49
C GLN A 165 -16.38 -54.51 -23.75
N ALA A 166 -17.70 -54.28 -23.83
CA ALA A 166 -18.36 -53.17 -23.13
C ALA A 166 -18.19 -53.26 -21.60
N ARG A 167 -18.19 -54.48 -21.03
CA ARG A 167 -17.90 -54.71 -19.60
C ARG A 167 -16.46 -54.34 -19.25
N GLN A 168 -15.50 -54.77 -20.05
CA GLN A 168 -14.09 -54.45 -19.85
C GLN A 168 -13.85 -52.93 -19.94
N GLU A 169 -14.49 -52.26 -20.90
CA GLU A 169 -14.47 -50.80 -21.03
C GLU A 169 -15.07 -50.09 -19.81
N THR A 170 -16.18 -50.59 -19.26
CA THR A 170 -16.79 -50.04 -18.03
C THR A 170 -15.85 -50.17 -16.83
N ILE A 171 -15.19 -51.33 -16.66
CA ILE A 171 -14.22 -51.56 -15.58
C ILE A 171 -13.01 -50.63 -15.75
N ALA A 172 -12.50 -50.48 -16.97
CA ALA A 172 -11.40 -49.58 -17.27
C ALA A 172 -11.74 -48.11 -16.97
N GLN A 173 -12.93 -47.65 -17.37
CA GLN A 173 -13.41 -46.30 -17.08
C GLN A 173 -13.58 -46.06 -15.57
N LEU A 174 -14.12 -47.03 -14.83
CA LEU A 174 -14.25 -46.91 -13.38
C LEU A 174 -12.89 -46.86 -12.69
N LYS A 175 -11.94 -47.70 -13.12
CA LYS A 175 -10.55 -47.67 -12.62
C LYS A 175 -9.92 -46.29 -12.84
N GLN A 176 -10.01 -45.77 -14.07
CA GLN A 176 -9.52 -44.44 -14.42
C GLN A 176 -10.17 -43.34 -13.55
N THR A 177 -11.49 -43.40 -13.38
CA THR A 177 -12.24 -42.42 -12.57
C THR A 177 -11.79 -42.46 -11.10
N ARG A 178 -11.51 -43.65 -10.55
CA ARG A 178 -10.99 -43.80 -9.18
C ARG A 178 -9.58 -43.22 -9.03
N GLU A 179 -8.68 -43.52 -9.97
CA GLU A 179 -7.32 -42.97 -9.98
C GLU A 179 -7.34 -41.43 -10.08
N GLU A 180 -8.23 -40.86 -10.89
CA GLU A 180 -8.42 -39.41 -10.98
C GLU A 180 -8.96 -38.80 -9.68
N VAL A 181 -9.91 -39.46 -9.02
CA VAL A 181 -10.43 -39.02 -7.70
C VAL A 181 -9.33 -39.02 -6.65
N ASP A 182 -8.55 -40.09 -6.56
CA ASP A 182 -7.49 -40.22 -5.56
C ASP A 182 -6.38 -39.18 -5.81
N SER A 183 -5.99 -38.97 -7.08
CA SER A 183 -5.03 -37.93 -7.46
C SER A 183 -5.54 -36.52 -7.12
N GLN A 184 -6.81 -36.20 -7.43
CA GLN A 184 -7.36 -34.87 -7.13
C GLN A 184 -7.55 -34.65 -5.62
N LYS A 185 -7.84 -35.70 -4.84
CA LYS A 185 -7.90 -35.59 -3.38
C LYS A 185 -6.55 -35.29 -2.77
N ALA A 186 -5.50 -35.98 -3.20
CA ALA A 186 -4.13 -35.70 -2.75
C ALA A 186 -3.71 -34.27 -3.08
N GLU A 187 -3.96 -33.80 -4.31
CA GLU A 187 -3.67 -32.41 -4.69
C GLU A 187 -4.47 -31.39 -3.88
N LEU A 188 -5.75 -31.68 -3.58
CA LEU A 188 -6.58 -30.83 -2.74
C LEU A 188 -6.04 -30.74 -1.30
N GLU A 189 -5.58 -31.85 -0.71
CA GLU A 189 -4.97 -31.87 0.63
C GLU A 189 -3.69 -31.02 0.68
N ASP A 190 -2.84 -31.12 -0.35
CA ASP A 190 -1.65 -30.28 -0.50
C ASP A 190 -2.01 -28.78 -0.57
N LYS A 191 -3.03 -28.44 -1.37
CA LYS A 191 -3.53 -27.06 -1.50
C LYS A 191 -4.14 -26.53 -0.20
N GLN A 192 -4.82 -27.38 0.56
CA GLN A 192 -5.35 -27.01 1.89
C GLN A 192 -4.21 -26.79 2.90
N SER A 193 -3.15 -27.60 2.86
CA SER A 193 -1.95 -27.41 3.68
C SER A 193 -1.26 -26.09 3.34
N GLU A 194 -1.05 -25.81 2.05
CA GLU A 194 -0.50 -24.53 1.54
C GLU A 194 -1.33 -23.32 2.05
N GLN A 195 -2.66 -23.45 2.03
CA GLN A 195 -3.56 -22.42 2.54
C GLN A 195 -3.36 -22.16 4.04
N GLN A 196 -3.20 -23.21 4.86
CA GLN A 196 -2.95 -23.05 6.29
C GLN A 196 -1.63 -22.35 6.57
N THR A 197 -0.57 -22.67 5.81
CA THR A 197 0.72 -21.99 5.92
C THR A 197 0.59 -20.49 5.60
N LEU A 198 -0.10 -20.13 4.51
CA LEU A 198 -0.32 -18.73 4.13
C LEU A 198 -1.16 -17.97 5.16
N LEU A 199 -2.17 -18.61 5.78
CA LEU A 199 -2.96 -18.00 6.85
C LEU A 199 -2.14 -17.75 8.11
N TYR A 200 -1.22 -18.66 8.46
CA TYR A 200 -0.30 -18.45 9.57
C TYR A 200 0.65 -17.28 9.30
N GLU A 201 1.21 -17.20 8.09
CA GLU A 201 2.06 -16.09 7.67
C GLU A 201 1.32 -14.75 7.71
N GLN A 202 0.08 -14.71 7.21
CA GLN A 202 -0.78 -13.54 7.23
C GLN A 202 -0.98 -13.01 8.66
N ARG A 203 -1.27 -13.91 9.63
CA ARG A 203 -1.43 -13.54 11.05
C ARG A 203 -0.15 -12.95 11.64
N ALA A 204 1.00 -13.54 11.33
CA ALA A 204 2.29 -13.04 11.80
C ALA A 204 2.61 -11.64 11.22
N GLN A 205 2.37 -11.44 9.93
CA GLN A 205 2.55 -10.14 9.27
C GLN A 205 1.61 -9.08 9.85
N GLN A 206 0.35 -9.44 10.14
CA GLN A 206 -0.62 -8.53 10.76
C GLN A 206 -0.20 -8.12 12.18
N ALA A 207 0.29 -9.05 13.00
CA ALA A 207 0.81 -8.74 14.33
C ALA A 207 1.99 -7.77 14.28
N LYS A 208 2.93 -7.99 13.33
CA LYS A 208 4.07 -7.09 13.10
C LYS A 208 3.65 -5.69 12.66
N LEU A 209 2.64 -5.61 11.78
CA LEU A 209 2.07 -4.33 11.33
C LEU A 209 1.46 -3.54 12.49
N GLU A 210 0.66 -4.20 13.34
CA GLU A 210 0.04 -3.56 14.51
C GLU A 210 1.07 -3.11 15.54
N GLN A 211 2.12 -3.89 15.77
CA GLN A 211 3.24 -3.45 16.60
C GLN A 211 3.88 -2.17 16.05
N ALA A 212 4.23 -2.15 14.76
CA ALA A 212 4.85 -0.98 14.14
C ALA A 212 3.94 0.25 14.16
N ARG A 213 2.61 0.07 14.02
CA ARG A 213 1.61 1.15 14.16
C ARG A 213 1.57 1.72 15.58
N ASN A 214 1.60 0.86 16.59
CA ASN A 214 1.60 1.30 17.99
C ASN A 214 2.88 2.07 18.35
N GLU A 215 4.04 1.61 17.86
CA GLU A 215 5.30 2.32 18.02
C GLU A 215 5.29 3.68 17.30
N ARG A 216 4.79 3.72 16.06
CA ARG A 216 4.59 4.96 15.30
C ARG A 216 3.72 5.95 16.04
N LYS A 217 2.59 5.50 16.61
CA LYS A 217 1.68 6.38 17.38
C LYS A 217 2.41 7.04 18.56
N LYS A 218 3.25 6.30 19.28
CA LYS A 218 4.07 6.85 20.39
C LYS A 218 5.06 7.90 19.86
N THR A 219 5.79 7.59 18.78
CA THR A 219 6.74 8.53 18.16
C THR A 219 6.06 9.81 17.68
N LEU A 220 4.87 9.73 17.09
CA LEU A 220 4.10 10.89 16.67
C LEU A 220 3.67 11.78 17.84
N SER A 221 3.19 11.20 18.94
CA SER A 221 2.82 11.98 20.13
C SER A 221 4.01 12.72 20.77
N GLY A 222 5.21 12.12 20.71
CA GLY A 222 6.46 12.78 21.11
C GLY A 222 6.86 13.91 20.15
N LEU A 223 6.71 13.71 18.84
CA LEU A 223 6.98 14.75 17.84
C LEU A 223 6.03 15.94 17.96
N GLU A 224 4.73 15.70 18.19
CA GLU A 224 3.72 16.75 18.36
C GLU A 224 4.03 17.63 19.58
N SER A 225 4.43 17.02 20.70
CA SER A 225 4.85 17.74 21.90
C SER A 225 6.08 18.65 21.67
N SER A 226 6.97 18.26 20.75
CA SER A 226 8.14 19.06 20.37
C SER A 226 7.82 20.21 19.39
N ILE A 227 6.67 20.18 18.69
CA ILE A 227 6.33 21.12 17.62
C ILE A 227 5.63 22.39 18.13
N GLN A 228 4.95 22.34 19.28
CA GLN A 228 4.17 23.47 19.82
C GLN A 228 5.01 24.70 20.25
N GLN A 229 6.35 24.62 20.27
CA GLN A 229 7.24 25.70 20.75
C GLN A 229 7.76 26.59 19.59
N GLY A 230 6.83 27.04 18.75
CA GLY A 230 7.04 27.45 17.35
C GLY A 230 7.94 28.66 17.03
N GLN A 231 8.75 28.44 15.97
CA GLN A 231 9.23 29.40 14.94
C GLN A 231 9.96 28.66 13.79
N GLN A 232 10.34 27.38 13.99
CA GLN A 232 11.15 26.59 13.06
C GLN A 232 10.37 25.83 11.95
N GLN A 233 9.04 25.79 11.98
CA GLN A 233 8.23 25.00 11.02
C GLN A 233 8.41 25.46 9.55
N LEU A 234 8.48 26.77 9.31
CA LEU A 234 8.64 27.32 7.96
C LEU A 234 9.99 26.91 7.33
N GLY A 235 11.06 26.92 8.13
CA GLY A 235 12.39 26.48 7.70
C GLY A 235 12.41 25.00 7.35
N GLU A 236 11.72 24.16 8.15
CA GLU A 236 11.59 22.74 7.87
C GLU A 236 10.78 22.45 6.60
N MET A 237 9.68 23.16 6.35
CA MET A 237 8.89 22.99 5.12
C MET A 237 9.71 23.32 3.87
N ARG A 238 10.49 24.41 3.91
CA ARG A 238 11.42 24.77 2.82
C ARG A 238 12.52 23.72 2.64
N ALA A 239 13.07 23.18 3.74
CA ALA A 239 14.06 22.12 3.69
C ALA A 239 13.47 20.80 3.16
N ASN A 240 12.24 20.45 3.53
CA ASN A 240 11.51 19.30 2.99
C ASN A 240 11.29 19.45 1.47
N GLU A 241 10.86 20.63 1.02
CA GLU A 241 10.71 20.92 -0.41
C GLU A 241 12.04 20.79 -1.17
N SER A 242 13.13 21.33 -0.62
CA SER A 242 14.47 21.20 -1.21
C SER A 242 14.93 19.74 -1.28
N ARG A 243 14.75 18.96 -0.19
CA ARG A 243 15.04 17.52 -0.18
C ARG A 243 14.24 16.77 -1.24
N LEU A 244 12.95 17.06 -1.38
CA LEU A 244 12.09 16.46 -2.40
C LEU A 244 12.61 16.77 -3.80
N ARG A 245 12.89 18.05 -4.11
CA ARG A 245 13.43 18.47 -5.40
C ARG A 245 14.76 17.76 -5.72
N ASN A 246 15.67 17.68 -4.75
CA ASN A 246 16.97 17.04 -4.94
C ASN A 246 16.83 15.52 -5.17
N SER A 247 15.93 14.85 -4.46
CA SER A 247 15.68 13.42 -4.67
C SER A 247 15.07 13.14 -6.04
N ILE A 248 14.15 13.99 -6.52
CA ILE A 248 13.60 13.90 -7.87
C ILE A 248 14.68 14.14 -8.93
N ALA A 249 15.49 15.19 -8.78
CA ALA A 249 16.58 15.49 -9.72
C ALA A 249 17.60 14.33 -9.83
N ARG A 250 17.93 13.67 -8.70
CA ARG A 250 18.78 12.47 -8.71
C ARG A 250 18.11 11.28 -9.42
N ALA A 251 16.82 11.07 -9.17
CA ALA A 251 16.05 10.01 -9.84
C ALA A 251 15.95 10.25 -11.36
N GLU A 252 15.71 11.50 -11.79
CA GLU A 252 15.72 11.91 -13.19
C GLU A 252 17.08 11.69 -13.84
N ALA A 253 18.17 12.10 -13.18
CA ALA A 253 19.53 11.90 -13.68
C ALA A 253 19.85 10.41 -13.89
N ALA A 254 19.45 9.55 -12.95
CA ALA A 254 19.59 8.10 -13.08
C ALA A 254 18.70 7.49 -14.18
N ALA A 255 17.55 8.11 -14.47
CA ALA A 255 16.61 7.67 -15.52
C ALA A 255 16.94 8.20 -16.92
N LYS A 256 17.70 9.29 -17.03
CA LYS A 256 17.90 10.08 -18.25
C LYS A 256 18.36 9.26 -19.46
N ALA A 257 19.42 8.46 -19.31
CA ALA A 257 19.96 7.67 -20.43
C ALA A 257 18.92 6.69 -21.01
N ARG A 258 18.11 6.07 -20.14
CA ARG A 258 17.01 5.19 -20.56
C ARG A 258 15.88 5.98 -21.21
N ALA A 259 15.46 7.08 -20.58
CA ALA A 259 14.39 7.93 -21.09
C ALA A 259 14.70 8.47 -22.50
N GLU A 260 15.94 8.90 -22.74
CA GLU A 260 16.39 9.36 -24.05
C GLU A 260 16.36 8.24 -25.09
N ARG A 261 16.79 7.03 -24.73
CA ARG A 261 16.70 5.85 -25.62
C ARG A 261 15.25 5.53 -25.97
N GLU A 262 14.38 5.40 -24.97
CA GLU A 262 12.95 5.10 -25.16
C GLU A 262 12.26 6.20 -26.00
N ALA A 263 12.65 7.48 -25.81
CA ALA A 263 12.12 8.58 -26.60
C ALA A 263 12.57 8.53 -28.07
N ARG A 264 13.82 8.14 -28.36
CA ARG A 264 14.31 7.95 -29.74
C ARG A 264 13.59 6.79 -30.43
N GLU A 265 13.42 5.66 -29.74
CA GLU A 265 12.68 4.51 -30.24
C GLU A 265 11.22 4.88 -30.52
N ALA A 266 10.56 5.60 -29.61
CA ALA A 266 9.20 6.10 -29.82
C ALA A 266 9.10 7.08 -31.00
N GLN A 267 10.09 7.94 -31.20
CA GLN A 267 10.12 8.87 -32.33
C GLN A 267 10.29 8.13 -33.66
N ALA A 268 11.15 7.13 -33.72
CA ALA A 268 11.30 6.29 -34.90
C ALA A 268 9.99 5.60 -35.31
N VAL A 269 9.19 5.13 -34.34
CA VAL A 269 7.85 4.57 -34.62
C VAL A 269 6.91 5.63 -35.20
N ARG A 270 6.89 6.83 -34.63
CA ARG A 270 6.07 7.94 -35.15
C ARG A 270 6.49 8.33 -36.57
N ASP A 271 7.77 8.30 -36.88
CA ASP A 271 8.28 8.64 -38.21
C ASP A 271 7.91 7.56 -39.23
N LYS A 272 7.98 6.27 -38.86
CA LYS A 272 7.43 5.16 -39.68
C LYS A 272 5.94 5.35 -40.01
N GLN A 273 5.13 5.80 -39.04
CA GLN A 273 3.72 6.08 -39.26
C GLN A 273 3.50 7.25 -40.24
N LYS A 274 4.27 8.33 -40.09
CA LYS A 274 4.21 9.47 -41.00
C LYS A 274 4.61 9.09 -42.42
N ASP A 275 5.69 8.33 -42.58
CA ASP A 275 6.18 7.89 -43.89
C ASP A 275 5.20 6.93 -44.58
N ALA A 276 4.57 6.04 -43.82
CA ALA A 276 3.47 5.22 -44.35
C ALA A 276 2.33 6.11 -44.86
N SER A 277 1.87 7.08 -44.05
CA SER A 277 0.79 7.99 -44.45
C SER A 277 1.12 8.81 -45.70
N ARG A 278 2.38 9.28 -45.82
CA ARG A 278 2.88 10.00 -47.00
C ARG A 278 2.90 9.14 -48.25
N LYS A 279 3.17 7.85 -48.10
CA LYS A 279 3.15 6.84 -49.17
C LYS A 279 1.75 6.25 -49.43
N GLY A 280 0.71 6.81 -48.82
CA GLY A 280 -0.67 6.32 -48.97
C GLY A 280 -0.94 4.96 -48.31
N SER A 281 -0.06 4.48 -47.43
CA SER A 281 -0.23 3.24 -46.68
C SER A 281 -0.43 3.51 -45.17
N THR A 282 -0.93 2.52 -44.43
CA THR A 282 -1.09 2.63 -42.97
C THR A 282 -0.15 1.67 -42.26
N TYR A 283 0.78 2.20 -41.46
CA TYR A 283 1.58 1.39 -40.55
C TYR A 283 0.80 1.16 -39.25
N LYS A 284 0.53 -0.12 -38.93
CA LYS A 284 -0.09 -0.53 -37.67
C LYS A 284 1.01 -0.89 -36.66
N PRO A 285 1.24 -0.07 -35.62
CA PRO A 285 2.25 -0.38 -34.61
C PRO A 285 1.84 -1.61 -33.80
N THR A 286 2.86 -2.35 -33.37
CA THR A 286 2.72 -3.46 -32.42
C THR A 286 2.25 -2.95 -31.04
N GLU A 287 1.71 -3.84 -30.21
CA GLU A 287 1.26 -3.46 -28.86
C GLU A 287 2.40 -2.91 -27.97
N SER A 288 3.63 -3.44 -28.14
CA SER A 288 4.81 -2.94 -27.45
C SER A 288 5.17 -1.51 -27.89
N GLU A 289 5.10 -1.22 -29.19
CA GLU A 289 5.34 0.12 -29.75
C GLU A 289 4.26 1.12 -29.30
N LYS A 290 2.98 0.72 -29.28
CA LYS A 290 1.90 1.55 -28.72
C LYS A 290 2.16 1.88 -27.26
N SER A 291 2.52 0.88 -26.46
CA SER A 291 2.82 1.07 -25.04
C SER A 291 4.05 1.97 -24.84
N LEU A 292 5.09 1.82 -25.66
CA LEU A 292 6.28 2.69 -25.63
C LEU A 292 5.92 4.14 -25.94
N MET A 293 5.12 4.37 -26.99
CA MET A 293 4.66 5.71 -27.36
C MET A 293 3.78 6.37 -26.28
N SER A 294 2.96 5.57 -25.61
CA SER A 294 2.10 6.02 -24.50
C SER A 294 2.95 6.52 -23.32
N ARG A 295 3.94 5.72 -22.88
CA ARG A 295 4.82 6.05 -21.75
C ARG A 295 5.80 7.19 -21.97
N THR A 296 6.12 7.50 -23.23
CA THR A 296 7.08 8.55 -23.61
C THR A 296 6.40 9.80 -24.19
N GLY A 297 5.07 9.78 -24.29
CA GLY A 297 4.27 10.82 -24.93
C GLY A 297 4.12 12.11 -24.12
N GLY A 298 4.39 12.07 -22.82
CA GLY A 298 3.99 13.08 -21.84
C GLY A 298 2.51 12.93 -21.43
N LEU A 299 2.05 13.76 -20.51
CA LEU A 299 0.65 13.78 -20.06
C LEU A 299 -0.28 14.50 -21.06
N GLY A 300 0.28 15.19 -22.06
CA GLY A 300 -0.47 15.96 -23.04
C GLY A 300 -1.12 17.22 -22.46
N SER A 301 -2.05 17.81 -23.21
CA SER A 301 -2.81 18.98 -22.77
C SER A 301 -3.83 18.62 -21.68
N PRO A 302 -4.02 19.44 -20.63
CA PRO A 302 -4.99 19.16 -19.56
C PRO A 302 -6.43 19.20 -20.08
N ARG A 303 -7.08 18.03 -20.21
CA ARG A 303 -8.46 17.88 -20.71
C ARG A 303 -9.25 16.81 -19.95
N GLY A 304 -8.89 16.52 -18.70
CA GLY A 304 -9.57 15.48 -17.89
C GLY A 304 -9.37 14.05 -18.40
N GLN A 305 -8.33 13.78 -19.18
CA GLN A 305 -8.09 12.47 -19.79
C GLN A 305 -7.47 11.44 -18.84
N ALA A 306 -6.86 11.89 -17.74
CA ALA A 306 -6.14 11.02 -16.81
C ALA A 306 -7.09 10.46 -15.74
N PHE A 307 -6.70 9.31 -15.18
CA PHE A 307 -7.42 8.70 -14.07
C PHE A 307 -7.25 9.52 -12.80
N TRP A 308 -8.29 9.58 -11.99
CA TRP A 308 -8.14 9.97 -10.59
C TRP A 308 -7.20 9.00 -9.87
N PRO A 309 -6.15 9.48 -9.19
CA PRO A 309 -5.24 8.59 -8.48
C PRO A 309 -5.93 7.93 -7.27
N VAL A 310 -6.83 8.66 -6.62
CA VAL A 310 -7.82 8.17 -5.65
C VAL A 310 -9.07 9.03 -5.77
N ARG A 311 -10.24 8.51 -5.37
CA ARG A 311 -11.50 9.28 -5.31
C ARG A 311 -11.86 9.59 -3.86
N GLY A 312 -12.15 10.86 -3.59
CA GLY A 312 -12.53 11.36 -2.27
C GLY A 312 -12.53 12.89 -2.20
N PRO A 313 -12.81 13.48 -1.03
CA PRO A 313 -12.83 14.92 -0.87
C PRO A 313 -11.44 15.53 -1.09
N THR A 314 -11.39 16.63 -1.86
CA THR A 314 -10.16 17.44 -1.96
C THR A 314 -10.00 18.26 -0.68
N LEU A 315 -9.01 17.90 0.13
CA LEU A 315 -8.72 18.55 1.41
C LEU A 315 -7.90 19.82 1.23
N HIS A 316 -6.94 19.81 0.29
CA HIS A 316 -6.14 20.98 -0.08
C HIS A 316 -5.98 21.05 -1.59
N ARG A 317 -5.92 22.26 -2.14
CA ARG A 317 -5.74 22.53 -3.57
C ARG A 317 -4.37 23.13 -3.86
N TYR A 318 -3.91 22.96 -5.11
CA TYR A 318 -2.72 23.64 -5.59
C TYR A 318 -2.86 25.16 -5.42
N GLY A 319 -1.81 25.80 -4.90
CA GLY A 319 -1.78 27.25 -4.70
C GLY A 319 -2.48 27.75 -3.43
N GLU A 320 -3.19 26.88 -2.70
CA GLU A 320 -3.78 27.20 -1.38
C GLU A 320 -2.69 27.49 -0.35
N GLN A 321 -2.99 28.28 0.68
CA GLN A 321 -2.05 28.58 1.76
C GLN A 321 -1.72 27.31 2.55
N LEU A 322 -0.43 26.99 2.66
CA LEU A 322 0.07 25.91 3.50
C LEU A 322 0.45 26.47 4.88
N GLN A 323 1.40 27.40 4.93
CA GLN A 323 1.81 28.09 6.15
C GLN A 323 2.50 29.41 5.82
N GLY A 324 2.04 30.52 6.41
CA GLY A 324 2.56 31.85 6.09
C GLY A 324 2.48 32.12 4.59
N GLU A 325 3.61 32.39 3.96
CA GLU A 325 3.70 32.62 2.51
C GLU A 325 3.78 31.34 1.66
N LEU A 326 3.99 30.17 2.28
CA LEU A 326 4.07 28.92 1.55
C LEU A 326 2.70 28.53 0.98
N ARG A 327 2.73 28.03 -0.25
CA ARG A 327 1.56 27.51 -0.96
C ARG A 327 1.74 26.04 -1.28
N TRP A 328 0.63 25.29 -1.27
CA TRP A 328 0.60 23.90 -1.72
C TRP A 328 1.08 23.76 -3.17
N LYS A 329 2.03 22.86 -3.41
CA LYS A 329 2.57 22.53 -4.74
C LYS A 329 1.83 21.39 -5.43
N GLY A 330 0.85 20.81 -4.75
CA GLY A 330 -0.01 19.75 -5.25
C GLY A 330 -1.40 19.88 -4.63
N MET A 331 -2.16 18.78 -4.68
CA MET A 331 -3.44 18.66 -4.00
C MET A 331 -3.41 17.52 -2.99
N VAL A 332 -4.26 17.59 -1.97
CA VAL A 332 -4.42 16.53 -0.98
C VAL A 332 -5.83 15.95 -1.11
N ILE A 333 -5.94 14.65 -1.33
CA ILE A 333 -7.21 13.95 -1.52
C ILE A 333 -7.43 12.99 -0.36
N GLY A 334 -8.50 13.19 0.40
CA GLY A 334 -8.85 12.31 1.51
C GLY A 334 -9.35 10.96 1.01
N ALA A 335 -8.83 9.88 1.58
CA ALA A 335 -9.28 8.51 1.31
C ALA A 335 -8.92 7.61 2.50
N SER A 336 -9.60 6.48 2.65
CA SER A 336 -9.32 5.53 3.73
C SER A 336 -7.88 4.99 3.62
N GLU A 337 -7.23 4.75 4.75
CA GLU A 337 -5.96 4.02 4.78
C GLU A 337 -6.10 2.66 4.07
N GLY A 338 -5.12 2.28 3.26
CA GLY A 338 -5.16 1.06 2.46
C GLY A 338 -5.89 1.19 1.12
N THR A 339 -6.51 2.35 0.83
CA THR A 339 -7.11 2.60 -0.50
C THR A 339 -6.03 2.54 -1.58
N GLU A 340 -6.32 1.91 -2.72
CA GLU A 340 -5.38 1.84 -3.82
C GLU A 340 -5.14 3.19 -4.47
N VAL A 341 -3.87 3.59 -4.56
CA VAL A 341 -3.43 4.74 -5.34
C VAL A 341 -3.08 4.27 -6.73
N LYS A 342 -3.76 4.83 -7.73
CA LYS A 342 -3.63 4.45 -9.14
C LYS A 342 -2.69 5.40 -9.87
N ALA A 343 -1.89 4.86 -10.78
CA ALA A 343 -1.15 5.67 -11.74
C ALA A 343 -2.12 6.42 -12.65
N ILE A 344 -1.98 7.73 -12.77
CA ILE A 344 -2.91 8.56 -13.56
C ILE A 344 -2.81 8.27 -15.08
N ALA A 345 -1.65 7.81 -15.53
CA ALA A 345 -1.29 7.56 -16.92
C ALA A 345 -0.17 6.51 -17.00
N ASP A 346 0.06 5.97 -18.19
CA ASP A 346 1.17 5.07 -18.46
C ASP A 346 2.52 5.75 -18.18
N GLY A 347 3.48 5.02 -17.62
CA GLY A 347 4.79 5.57 -17.34
C GLY A 347 5.76 4.56 -16.74
N ARG A 348 6.81 5.08 -16.10
CA ARG A 348 7.79 4.27 -15.38
C ARG A 348 8.11 4.89 -14.03
N VAL A 349 8.22 4.05 -13.00
CA VAL A 349 8.58 4.50 -11.66
C VAL A 349 10.05 4.92 -11.64
N ILE A 350 10.34 6.13 -11.18
CA ILE A 350 11.71 6.64 -11.06
C ILE A 350 12.13 6.84 -9.60
N LEU A 351 11.18 6.93 -8.68
CA LEU A 351 11.44 7.06 -7.24
C LEU A 351 10.37 6.33 -6.44
N ALA A 352 10.78 5.61 -5.40
CA ALA A 352 9.92 4.97 -4.41
C ALA A 352 10.64 4.99 -3.04
N ASP A 353 10.61 6.12 -2.35
CA ASP A 353 11.39 6.33 -1.11
C ASP A 353 10.66 7.23 -0.12
N TRP A 354 11.06 7.14 1.15
CA TRP A 354 10.55 7.97 2.22
C TRP A 354 11.25 9.33 2.26
N LEU A 355 10.47 10.40 2.22
CA LEU A 355 10.94 11.78 2.27
C LEU A 355 10.25 12.53 3.41
N GLN A 356 11.05 13.21 4.23
CA GLN A 356 10.53 13.98 5.36
C GLN A 356 9.50 15.01 4.89
N GLY A 357 8.34 15.04 5.55
CA GLY A 357 7.21 15.91 5.22
C GLY A 357 6.31 15.41 4.09
N TYR A 358 6.74 14.41 3.31
CA TYR A 358 5.96 13.79 2.22
C TYR A 358 5.70 12.29 2.45
N GLY A 359 6.31 11.70 3.46
CA GLY A 359 6.17 10.28 3.77
C GLY A 359 6.77 9.41 2.67
N LEU A 360 6.18 8.24 2.47
CA LEU A 360 6.54 7.37 1.35
C LEU A 360 6.03 7.98 0.04
N VAL A 361 6.96 8.34 -0.85
CA VAL A 361 6.69 8.98 -2.13
C VAL A 361 6.97 8.01 -3.27
N VAL A 362 6.05 7.93 -4.23
CA VAL A 362 6.24 7.29 -5.53
C VAL A 362 6.23 8.38 -6.61
N VAL A 363 7.18 8.35 -7.53
CA VAL A 363 7.21 9.24 -8.71
C VAL A 363 7.21 8.41 -9.98
N VAL A 364 6.30 8.75 -10.89
CA VAL A 364 6.16 8.13 -12.21
C VAL A 364 6.52 9.14 -13.29
N GLU A 365 7.45 8.77 -14.14
CA GLU A 365 7.85 9.49 -15.36
C GLU A 365 6.91 9.12 -16.52
N HIS A 366 6.39 10.13 -17.22
CA HIS A 366 5.51 9.98 -18.39
C HIS A 366 6.17 10.42 -19.71
N GLY A 367 7.46 10.76 -19.68
CA GLY A 367 8.22 11.29 -20.81
C GLY A 367 8.04 12.81 -21.01
N LYS A 368 8.90 13.38 -21.86
CA LYS A 368 8.95 14.83 -22.16
C LYS A 368 9.07 15.76 -20.95
N GLY A 369 9.61 15.26 -19.84
CA GLY A 369 9.72 16.02 -18.58
C GLY A 369 8.41 16.15 -17.79
N ASP A 370 7.37 15.38 -18.16
CA ASP A 370 6.13 15.26 -17.38
C ASP A 370 6.26 14.12 -16.35
N MET A 371 5.87 14.38 -15.11
CA MET A 371 5.87 13.41 -14.02
C MET A 371 4.60 13.54 -13.18
N SER A 372 4.22 12.44 -12.53
CA SER A 372 3.24 12.43 -11.44
C SER A 372 3.88 11.91 -10.16
N LEU A 373 3.52 12.52 -9.03
CA LEU A 373 4.05 12.24 -7.71
C LEU A 373 2.91 11.92 -6.75
N TYR A 374 3.10 10.85 -5.98
CA TYR A 374 2.12 10.28 -5.06
C TYR A 374 2.79 10.16 -3.69
N GLY A 375 2.37 10.94 -2.70
CA GLY A 375 2.95 10.98 -1.34
C GLY A 375 1.95 10.59 -0.25
N TYR A 376 2.44 10.54 0.99
CA TYR A 376 1.73 10.08 2.19
C TYR A 376 1.34 8.60 2.18
N ASN A 377 1.87 7.82 1.24
CA ASN A 377 1.49 6.42 1.06
C ASN A 377 1.83 5.57 2.30
N GLN A 378 1.01 4.57 2.63
CA GLN A 378 1.39 3.57 3.63
C GLN A 378 2.44 2.61 3.06
N SER A 379 2.38 2.31 1.76
CA SER A 379 3.19 1.30 1.09
C SER A 379 3.28 1.58 -0.41
N ALA A 380 4.43 1.25 -1.00
CA ALA A 380 4.66 1.27 -2.44
C ALA A 380 4.52 -0.15 -2.98
N LEU A 381 3.65 -0.33 -3.96
CA LEU A 381 3.34 -1.62 -4.57
C LEU A 381 4.22 -1.92 -5.79
N VAL A 382 5.04 -0.96 -6.19
CA VAL A 382 5.92 -1.02 -7.36
C VAL A 382 7.33 -0.59 -7.00
N SER A 383 8.31 -1.10 -7.73
CA SER A 383 9.74 -0.79 -7.51
C SER A 383 10.22 0.26 -8.53
N VAL A 384 11.34 0.92 -8.21
CA VAL A 384 12.01 1.83 -9.16
C VAL A 384 12.40 1.06 -10.43
N GLY A 385 12.15 1.66 -11.58
CA GLY A 385 12.36 1.04 -12.89
C GLY A 385 11.15 0.26 -13.41
N THR A 386 10.15 -0.07 -12.58
CA THR A 386 8.95 -0.79 -13.02
C THR A 386 8.10 0.09 -13.96
N GLN A 387 7.66 -0.50 -15.08
CA GLN A 387 6.67 0.11 -15.95
C GLN A 387 5.28 0.02 -15.30
N VAL A 388 4.51 1.11 -15.37
CA VAL A 388 3.14 1.17 -14.87
C VAL A 388 2.17 1.58 -15.96
N ARG A 389 0.94 1.06 -15.87
CA ARG A 389 -0.18 1.41 -16.76
C ARG A 389 -1.13 2.39 -16.09
N ALA A 390 -1.83 3.18 -16.87
CA ALA A 390 -2.91 4.03 -16.41
C ALA A 390 -3.95 3.19 -15.63
N GLY A 391 -4.31 3.63 -14.44
CA GLY A 391 -5.23 2.92 -13.55
C GLY A 391 -4.60 1.80 -12.71
N GLN A 392 -3.35 1.42 -12.96
CA GLN A 392 -2.66 0.38 -12.18
C GLN A 392 -2.41 0.85 -10.74
N PRO A 393 -2.70 0.02 -9.71
CA PRO A 393 -2.31 0.28 -8.34
C PRO A 393 -0.78 0.36 -8.20
N ILE A 394 -0.27 1.47 -7.69
CA ILE A 394 1.17 1.72 -7.48
C ILE A 394 1.53 1.95 -6.01
N ALA A 395 0.55 2.32 -5.20
CA ALA A 395 0.74 2.53 -3.77
C ALA A 395 -0.59 2.32 -3.04
N LEU A 396 -0.52 2.38 -1.71
CA LEU A 396 -1.68 2.37 -0.83
C LEU A 396 -1.72 3.68 -0.06
N VAL A 397 -2.90 4.30 0.08
CA VAL A 397 -3.10 5.52 0.86
C VAL A 397 -2.70 5.29 2.31
N GLY A 398 -2.01 6.25 2.89
CA GLY A 398 -1.63 6.22 4.30
C GLY A 398 -1.64 7.60 4.90
N SER A 399 -0.91 7.73 6.01
CA SER A 399 -0.66 9.00 6.70
C SER A 399 0.84 9.23 6.92
N SER A 400 1.69 8.62 6.07
CA SER A 400 3.14 8.64 6.27
C SER A 400 3.71 10.06 6.18
N GLY A 401 4.86 10.29 6.84
CA GLY A 401 5.43 11.63 6.98
C GLY A 401 4.76 12.48 8.06
N GLY A 402 4.05 11.84 8.99
CA GLY A 402 3.44 12.48 10.15
C GLY A 402 2.13 13.21 9.88
N GLN A 403 1.35 12.78 8.88
CA GLN A 403 0.04 13.39 8.60
C GLN A 403 -0.98 12.99 9.67
N GLY A 404 -1.84 13.93 10.06
CA GLY A 404 -2.86 13.71 11.11
C GLY A 404 -4.05 12.84 10.67
N ARG A 405 -4.22 12.62 9.36
CA ARG A 405 -5.29 11.76 8.80
C ARG A 405 -4.82 11.07 7.52
N PRO A 406 -5.41 9.91 7.15
CA PRO A 406 -5.13 9.26 5.87
C PRO A 406 -5.56 10.13 4.68
N ALA A 407 -4.64 10.33 3.73
CA ALA A 407 -4.86 11.09 2.51
C ALA A 407 -3.75 10.80 1.49
N LEU A 408 -3.98 11.17 0.23
CA LEU A 408 -2.96 11.18 -0.82
C LEU A 408 -2.47 12.61 -1.05
N TYR A 409 -1.15 12.84 -0.97
CA TYR A 409 -0.53 14.00 -1.59
C TYR A 409 -0.31 13.71 -3.08
N PHE A 410 -0.81 14.57 -3.96
CA PHE A 410 -0.74 14.36 -5.40
C PHE A 410 -0.24 15.61 -6.12
N GLU A 411 0.76 15.43 -6.98
CA GLU A 411 1.40 16.50 -7.73
C GLU A 411 1.67 16.08 -9.16
N ILE A 412 1.48 17.00 -10.11
CA ILE A 412 1.96 16.86 -11.48
C ILE A 412 3.11 17.85 -11.67
N ARG A 413 4.20 17.38 -12.27
CA ARG A 413 5.34 18.22 -12.65
C ARG A 413 5.49 18.24 -14.16
N ARG A 414 5.85 19.41 -14.68
CA ARG A 414 6.20 19.63 -16.08
C ARG A 414 7.47 20.47 -16.13
N GLN A 415 8.49 19.99 -16.84
CA GLN A 415 9.79 20.66 -16.94
C GLN A 415 10.38 21.00 -15.56
N GLY A 416 10.29 20.07 -14.61
CA GLY A 416 10.80 20.22 -13.24
C GLY A 416 9.95 21.10 -12.31
N GLN A 417 8.88 21.73 -12.80
CA GLN A 417 8.01 22.60 -12.00
C GLN A 417 6.66 21.95 -11.69
N ALA A 418 6.19 22.15 -10.45
CA ALA A 418 4.88 21.70 -10.00
C ALA A 418 3.77 22.58 -10.60
N VAL A 419 2.78 21.96 -11.25
CA VAL A 419 1.63 22.63 -11.87
C VAL A 419 0.33 22.17 -11.25
N ASN A 420 -0.74 22.95 -11.38
CA ASN A 420 -2.07 22.54 -10.89
C ASN A 420 -2.49 21.21 -11.54
N PRO A 421 -2.64 20.12 -10.77
CA PRO A 421 -2.90 18.81 -11.35
C PRO A 421 -4.38 18.58 -11.73
N GLN A 422 -5.30 19.34 -11.14
CA GLN A 422 -6.75 19.14 -11.28
C GLN A 422 -7.24 19.11 -12.74
N PRO A 423 -6.74 19.93 -13.68
CA PRO A 423 -7.19 19.94 -15.08
C PRO A 423 -6.91 18.65 -15.89
N TRP A 424 -6.01 17.76 -15.41
CA TRP A 424 -5.77 16.45 -16.06
C TRP A 424 -6.74 15.37 -15.58
N LEU A 425 -7.35 15.52 -14.41
CA LEU A 425 -8.15 14.48 -13.74
C LEU A 425 -9.59 14.50 -14.25
N GLY A 426 -10.08 13.35 -14.72
CA GLY A 426 -11.47 13.25 -15.17
C GLY A 426 -12.05 11.84 -15.27
N ARG A 427 -11.23 10.79 -15.28
CA ARG A 427 -11.67 9.39 -15.42
C ARG A 427 -11.66 8.61 -14.10
#